data_AF-A0A1F6DBA2-F1
#
_entry.id   AF-A0A1F6DBA2-F1
#
_cell.length_a   1.000
_cell.length_b   1.000
_cell.length_c   1.000
_cell.angle_alpha   90.00
_cell.angle_beta   90.00
_cell.angle_gamma   90.00
#
_symmetry.space_group_name_H-M   'P 1'
#
loop_
_entity.id
_entity.type
_entity.pdbx_description
1 polymer ?
#
loop_
_entity_poly.entity_id
_entity_poly.type
_entity_poly.pdbx_seq_one_letter_code
_entity_poly.pdbx_strand_id
1 'polypeptide(L)'
;MKDPYHIWKTAIGTTRWIGSPTSVVFHTFVFVAFFVAAAEEWIDYDNMLLFLTTIVSLEAIYLAIFIQMTINYTTQELAEVSEDIEEMQEDIGEIQEDVGELQEDIEEISEDVEEMSEEEATEEQEEEARKSEQKKTLTDIQADLRKLMQDISRLQQTTPKEDLPPKTG
;
A
#
# COMPACT_ATOMS: atom_id res chain seq x y z
N MET A 1 -31.88 19.98 -12.47
CA MET A 1 -31.29 21.33 -12.32
C MET A 1 -30.27 21.50 -13.45
N LYS A 2 -30.15 22.70 -14.05
CA LYS A 2 -29.16 22.95 -15.11
C LYS A 2 -27.76 22.84 -14.49
N ASP A 3 -26.85 22.15 -15.16
CA ASP A 3 -25.47 22.01 -14.73
C ASP A 3 -24.83 23.41 -14.54
N PRO A 4 -24.45 23.80 -13.31
CA PRO A 4 -23.85 25.11 -13.03
C PRO A 4 -22.49 25.29 -13.70
N TYR A 5 -21.87 24.22 -14.18
CA TYR A 5 -20.56 24.21 -14.82
C TYR A 5 -20.46 25.15 -16.02
N HIS A 6 -21.50 25.23 -16.85
CA HIS A 6 -21.50 26.11 -18.02
C HIS A 6 -21.48 27.60 -17.66
N ILE A 7 -22.12 27.96 -16.56
CA ILE A 7 -22.23 29.34 -16.08
C ILE A 7 -20.87 29.79 -15.53
N TRP A 8 -20.23 28.91 -14.74
CA TRP A 8 -18.89 29.12 -14.21
C TRP A 8 -17.84 29.25 -15.33
N LYS A 9 -17.85 28.37 -16.33
CA LYS A 9 -16.91 28.43 -17.46
C LYS A 9 -17.01 29.74 -18.22
N THR A 10 -18.24 30.27 -18.35
CA THR A 10 -18.49 31.57 -18.98
C THR A 10 -17.97 32.71 -18.11
N ALA A 11 -18.19 32.65 -16.79
CA ALA A 11 -17.68 33.63 -15.83
C ALA A 11 -16.14 33.71 -15.87
N ILE A 12 -15.44 32.56 -15.80
CA ILE A 12 -13.97 32.50 -15.91
C ILE A 12 -13.46 32.98 -17.26
N GLY A 13 -14.11 32.58 -18.35
CA GLY A 13 -13.72 33.02 -19.68
C GLY A 13 -13.74 34.55 -19.79
N THR A 14 -14.79 35.16 -19.24
CA THR A 14 -14.99 36.61 -19.25
C THR A 14 -13.99 37.32 -18.34
N THR A 15 -13.83 36.89 -17.09
CA THR A 15 -12.88 37.51 -16.12
C THR A 15 -11.43 37.39 -16.57
N ARG A 16 -11.07 36.32 -17.27
CA ARG A 16 -9.72 36.15 -17.82
C ARG A 16 -9.45 37.04 -19.03
N TRP A 17 -10.44 37.22 -19.91
CA TRP A 17 -10.28 38.11 -21.07
C TRP A 17 -10.17 39.57 -20.65
N ILE A 18 -11.10 40.01 -19.80
CA ILE A 18 -11.23 41.40 -19.37
C ILE A 18 -10.02 41.87 -18.52
N GLY A 19 -9.43 40.95 -17.74
CA GLY A 19 -8.21 41.18 -16.96
C GLY A 19 -6.90 40.99 -17.75
N SER A 20 -6.97 40.71 -19.05
CA SER A 20 -5.79 40.48 -19.88
C SER A 20 -5.16 41.79 -20.38
N PRO A 21 -3.84 41.81 -20.69
CA PRO A 21 -3.19 42.95 -21.34
C PRO A 21 -3.86 43.35 -22.66
N THR A 22 -4.41 42.39 -23.41
CA THR A 22 -5.14 42.65 -24.66
C THR A 22 -6.39 43.48 -24.43
N SER A 23 -7.12 43.22 -23.33
CA SER A 23 -8.27 44.05 -22.93
C SER A 23 -7.84 45.48 -22.61
N VAL A 24 -6.73 45.67 -21.89
CA VAL A 24 -6.21 47.01 -21.58
C VAL A 24 -5.90 47.79 -22.85
N VAL A 25 -5.26 47.16 -23.84
CA VAL A 25 -4.97 47.77 -25.14
C VAL A 25 -6.27 48.13 -25.87
N PHE A 26 -7.24 47.22 -25.93
CA PHE A 26 -8.55 47.48 -26.54
C PHE A 26 -9.27 48.67 -25.89
N HIS A 27 -9.38 48.67 -24.56
CA HIS A 27 -9.97 49.77 -23.80
C HIS A 27 -9.25 51.09 -24.05
N THR A 28 -7.92 51.09 -24.09
CA THR A 28 -7.12 52.28 -24.41
C THR A 28 -7.50 52.85 -25.78
N PHE A 29 -7.62 52.00 -26.80
CA PHE A 29 -8.05 52.43 -28.13
C PHE A 29 -9.48 52.98 -28.15
N VAL A 30 -10.42 52.30 -27.47
CA VAL A 30 -11.82 52.78 -27.37
C VAL A 30 -11.87 54.15 -26.71
N PHE A 31 -11.20 54.34 -25.56
CA PHE A 31 -11.15 55.64 -24.89
C PHE A 31 -10.58 56.72 -25.79
N VAL A 32 -9.41 56.48 -26.42
CA VAL A 32 -8.80 57.45 -27.34
C VAL A 32 -9.75 57.82 -28.48
N ALA A 33 -10.46 56.84 -29.07
CA ALA A 33 -11.40 57.10 -30.14
C ALA A 33 -12.56 58.00 -29.72
N PHE A 34 -13.13 57.80 -28.52
CA PHE A 34 -14.18 58.69 -27.99
C PHE A 34 -13.65 60.10 -27.73
N PHE A 35 -12.44 60.24 -27.16
CA PHE A 35 -11.81 61.55 -26.93
C PHE A 35 -11.48 62.29 -28.24
N VAL A 36 -11.06 61.57 -29.29
CA VAL A 36 -10.84 62.15 -30.63
C VAL A 36 -12.17 62.60 -31.24
N ALA A 37 -13.22 61.78 -31.15
CA ALA A 37 -14.55 62.14 -31.65
C ALA A 37 -15.12 63.40 -30.95
N ALA A 38 -14.89 63.55 -29.65
CA ALA A 38 -15.26 64.76 -28.93
C ALA A 38 -14.41 65.98 -29.31
N ALA A 39 -13.11 65.78 -29.56
CA ALA A 39 -12.21 66.87 -29.99
C ALA A 39 -12.55 67.43 -31.38
N GLU A 40 -13.08 66.60 -32.27
CA GLU A 40 -13.59 66.99 -33.60
C GLU A 40 -15.03 67.55 -33.54
N GLU A 41 -15.59 67.78 -32.35
CA GLU A 41 -16.96 68.28 -32.11
C GLU A 41 -18.08 67.36 -32.65
N TRP A 42 -17.83 66.06 -32.84
CA TRP A 42 -18.87 65.11 -33.26
C TRP A 42 -19.82 64.74 -32.12
N ILE A 43 -19.34 64.80 -30.89
CA ILE A 43 -20.06 64.47 -29.66
C ILE A 43 -19.65 65.47 -28.59
N ASP A 44 -20.60 66.02 -27.83
CA ASP A 44 -20.28 66.92 -26.70
C ASP A 44 -19.48 66.18 -25.61
N TYR A 45 -18.54 66.87 -24.97
CA TYR A 45 -17.71 66.31 -23.89
C TYR A 45 -18.55 65.72 -22.74
N ASP A 46 -19.63 66.38 -22.33
CA ASP A 46 -20.49 65.92 -21.24
C ASP A 46 -21.21 64.61 -21.60
N ASN A 47 -21.72 64.52 -22.83
CA ASN A 47 -22.40 63.33 -23.34
C ASN A 47 -21.42 62.16 -23.52
N MET A 48 -20.21 62.43 -24.02
CA MET A 48 -19.13 61.45 -24.13
C MET A 48 -18.75 60.89 -22.76
N LEU A 49 -18.51 61.75 -21.76
CA LEU A 49 -18.14 61.33 -20.41
C LEU A 49 -19.26 60.51 -19.75
N LEU A 50 -20.51 60.95 -19.88
CA LEU A 50 -21.67 60.21 -19.37
C LEU A 50 -21.76 58.81 -19.98
N PHE A 51 -21.56 58.69 -21.29
CA PHE A 51 -21.62 57.41 -22.00
C PHE A 51 -20.46 56.48 -21.61
N LEU A 52 -19.22 56.96 -21.67
CA LEU A 52 -18.03 56.19 -21.30
C LEU A 52 -18.10 55.70 -19.86
N THR A 53 -18.44 56.58 -18.91
CA THR A 53 -18.54 56.19 -17.49
C THR A 53 -19.68 55.20 -17.25
N THR A 54 -20.80 55.31 -17.96
CA THR A 54 -21.90 54.34 -17.86
C THR A 54 -21.48 52.96 -18.38
N ILE A 55 -20.79 52.89 -19.53
CA ILE A 55 -20.33 51.60 -20.07
C ILE A 55 -19.26 50.97 -19.17
N VAL A 56 -18.26 51.75 -18.77
CA VAL A 56 -17.15 51.25 -17.96
C VAL A 56 -17.62 50.86 -16.57
N SER A 57 -18.60 51.58 -15.99
CA SER A 57 -19.22 51.17 -14.72
C SER A 57 -20.06 49.91 -14.85
N LEU A 58 -20.82 49.73 -15.95
CA LEU A 58 -21.51 48.47 -16.21
C LEU A 58 -20.52 47.30 -16.32
N GLU A 59 -19.45 47.47 -17.09
CA GLU A 59 -18.39 46.47 -17.23
C GLU A 59 -17.78 46.10 -15.87
N ALA A 60 -17.50 47.08 -15.01
CA ALA A 60 -16.98 46.87 -13.67
C ALA A 60 -17.95 46.09 -12.76
N ILE A 61 -19.25 46.38 -12.85
CA ILE A 61 -20.29 45.64 -12.10
C ILE A 61 -20.37 44.19 -12.59
N TYR A 62 -20.40 43.96 -13.91
CA TYR A 62 -20.43 42.60 -14.48
C TYR A 62 -19.18 41.81 -14.10
N LEU A 63 -17.99 42.42 -14.16
CA LEU A 63 -16.75 41.82 -13.69
C LEU A 63 -16.86 41.36 -12.24
N ALA A 64 -17.30 42.25 -11.35
CA ALA A 64 -17.40 41.97 -9.92
C ALA A 64 -18.34 40.78 -9.65
N ILE A 65 -19.46 40.69 -10.36
CA ILE A 65 -20.41 39.58 -10.25
C ILE A 65 -19.76 38.27 -10.74
N PHE A 66 -19.05 38.27 -11.86
CA PHE A 66 -18.39 37.06 -12.36
C PHE A 66 -17.24 36.60 -11.46
N ILE A 67 -16.49 37.53 -10.87
CA ILE A 67 -15.47 37.21 -9.87
C ILE A 67 -16.13 36.56 -8.65
N GLN A 68 -17.19 37.15 -8.10
CA GLN A 68 -17.91 36.58 -6.96
C GLN A 68 -18.49 35.19 -7.27
N MET A 69 -19.08 35.01 -8.45
CA MET A 69 -19.58 33.71 -8.90
C MET A 69 -18.46 32.67 -8.98
N THR A 70 -17.30 33.05 -9.53
CA THR A 70 -16.14 32.17 -9.63
C THR A 70 -15.62 31.78 -8.24
N ILE A 71 -15.51 32.75 -7.31
CA ILE A 71 -15.08 32.51 -5.93
C ILE A 71 -16.04 31.56 -5.22
N ASN A 72 -17.36 31.81 -5.32
CA ASN A 72 -18.36 30.96 -4.66
C ASN A 72 -18.30 29.52 -5.16
N TYR A 73 -18.13 29.32 -6.49
CA TYR A 73 -17.96 27.99 -7.07
C TYR A 73 -16.67 27.33 -6.58
N THR A 74 -15.54 28.04 -6.62
CA THR A 74 -14.27 27.50 -6.13
C THR A 74 -14.31 27.15 -4.65
N THR A 75 -15.00 27.94 -3.81
CA THR A 75 -15.19 27.63 -2.39
C THR A 75 -15.99 26.34 -2.20
N GLN A 76 -17.02 26.12 -3.03
CA GLN A 76 -17.80 24.87 -2.99
C GLN A 76 -16.95 23.67 -3.41
N GLU A 77 -16.23 23.77 -4.52
CA GLU A 77 -15.32 22.71 -4.98
C GLU A 77 -14.22 22.41 -3.95
N LEU A 78 -13.69 23.43 -3.28
CA LEU A 78 -12.71 23.23 -2.21
C LEU A 78 -13.31 22.50 -1.00
N ALA A 79 -14.58 22.73 -0.69
CA ALA A 79 -15.26 21.99 0.37
C ALA A 79 -15.43 20.51 0.00
N GLU A 80 -15.85 20.22 -1.24
CA GLU A 80 -15.96 18.86 -1.77
C GLU A 80 -14.61 18.14 -1.77
N VAL A 81 -13.56 18.77 -2.30
CA VAL A 81 -12.20 18.21 -2.26
C VAL A 81 -11.71 18.01 -0.81
N SER A 82 -12.14 18.83 0.15
CA SER A 82 -11.78 18.64 1.55
C SER A 82 -12.46 17.42 2.15
N GLU A 83 -13.74 17.19 1.82
CA GLU A 83 -14.48 15.99 2.21
C GLU A 83 -13.83 14.73 1.62
N ASP A 84 -13.47 14.74 0.33
CA ASP A 84 -12.74 13.64 -0.32
C ASP A 84 -11.39 13.35 0.39
N ILE A 85 -10.68 14.39 0.84
CA ILE A 85 -9.41 14.25 1.58
C ILE A 85 -9.63 13.68 2.98
N GLU A 86 -10.77 13.95 3.62
CA GLU A 86 -11.14 13.37 4.91
C GLU A 86 -11.46 11.87 4.74
N GLU A 87 -12.24 11.49 3.73
CA GLU A 87 -12.52 10.07 3.39
C GLU A 87 -11.22 9.30 3.10
N MET A 88 -10.34 9.85 2.26
CA MET A 88 -9.04 9.23 1.99
C MET A 88 -8.17 9.05 3.25
N GLN A 89 -8.30 9.93 4.25
CA GLN A 89 -7.55 9.78 5.51
C GLN A 89 -8.13 8.66 6.38
N GLU A 90 -9.46 8.46 6.35
CA GLU A 90 -10.11 7.34 7.01
C GLU A 90 -9.65 6.01 6.39
N ASP A 91 -9.65 5.90 5.06
CA ASP A 91 -9.15 4.73 4.34
C ASP A 91 -7.68 4.41 4.67
N ILE A 92 -6.82 5.45 4.77
CA ILE A 92 -5.41 5.30 5.17
C ILE A 92 -5.29 4.85 6.64
N GLY A 93 -6.25 5.22 7.48
CA GLY A 93 -6.36 4.76 8.86
C GLY A 93 -6.65 3.26 8.93
N GLU A 94 -7.67 2.81 8.19
CA GLU A 94 -8.05 1.38 8.09
C GLU A 94 -6.88 0.53 7.56
N ILE A 95 -6.22 0.96 6.49
CA ILE A 95 -5.05 0.26 5.94
C ILE A 95 -3.90 0.15 6.97
N GLN A 96 -3.71 1.17 7.83
CA GLN A 96 -2.69 1.09 8.87
C GLN A 96 -3.04 0.09 9.97
N GLU A 97 -4.32 -0.04 10.31
CA GLU A 97 -4.82 -1.07 11.24
C GLU A 97 -4.59 -2.46 10.65
N ASP A 98 -5.01 -2.70 9.41
CA ASP A 98 -4.78 -3.96 8.68
C ASP A 98 -3.29 -4.33 8.61
N VAL A 99 -2.42 -3.35 8.34
CA VAL A 99 -0.95 -3.57 8.30
C VAL A 99 -0.39 -3.88 9.69
N GLY A 100 -1.01 -3.36 10.75
CA GLY A 100 -0.69 -3.71 12.13
C GLY A 100 -1.05 -5.16 12.44
N GLU A 101 -2.27 -5.57 12.12
CA GLU A 101 -2.72 -6.96 12.29
C GLU A 101 -1.83 -7.95 11.51
N LEU A 102 -1.51 -7.63 10.26
CA LEU A 102 -0.60 -8.46 9.46
C LEU A 102 0.81 -8.56 10.04
N GLN A 103 1.29 -7.56 10.79
CA GLN A 103 2.58 -7.65 11.48
C GLN A 103 2.51 -8.62 12.65
N GLU A 104 1.43 -8.59 13.43
CA GLU A 104 1.19 -9.55 14.52
C GLU A 104 1.12 -10.98 13.96
N ASP A 105 0.37 -11.20 12.87
CA ASP A 105 0.28 -12.51 12.20
C ASP A 105 1.67 -13.02 11.75
N ILE A 106 2.53 -12.13 11.25
CA ILE A 106 3.89 -12.50 10.81
C ILE A 106 4.77 -12.87 12.02
N GLU A 107 4.62 -12.18 13.15
CA GLU A 107 5.33 -12.51 14.39
C GLU A 107 4.91 -13.89 14.90
N GLU A 108 3.60 -14.18 14.97
CA GLU A 108 3.08 -15.50 15.38
C GLU A 108 3.60 -16.62 14.47
N ILE A 109 3.52 -16.45 13.14
CA ILE A 109 4.06 -17.44 12.19
C ILE A 109 5.56 -17.64 12.38
N SER A 110 6.30 -16.58 12.73
CA SER A 110 7.74 -16.68 12.96
C SER A 110 8.05 -17.50 14.21
N GLU A 111 7.28 -17.33 15.29
CA GLU A 111 7.39 -18.14 16.51
C GLU A 111 7.05 -19.61 16.24
N ASP A 112 5.95 -19.88 15.52
CA ASP A 112 5.54 -21.24 15.14
C ASP A 112 6.63 -21.96 14.34
N VAL A 113 7.29 -21.26 13.40
CA VAL A 113 8.39 -21.82 12.59
C VAL A 113 9.63 -22.12 13.45
N GLU A 114 9.91 -21.29 14.46
CA GLU A 114 11.01 -21.54 15.39
C GLU A 114 10.72 -22.77 16.27
N GLU A 115 9.51 -22.88 16.83
CA GLU A 115 9.08 -24.04 17.62
C GLU A 115 9.16 -25.33 16.80
N MET A 116 8.61 -25.34 15.58
CA MET A 116 8.71 -26.50 14.68
C MET A 116 10.15 -26.91 14.39
N SER A 117 11.05 -25.92 14.24
CA SER A 117 12.47 -26.18 14.00
C SER A 117 13.17 -26.81 15.22
N GLU A 118 12.80 -26.37 16.42
CA GLU A 118 13.31 -26.96 17.68
C GLU A 118 12.77 -28.38 17.90
N GLU A 119 11.49 -28.61 17.61
CA GLU A 119 10.88 -29.93 17.67
C GLU A 119 11.57 -30.91 16.70
N GLU A 120 11.76 -30.51 15.44
CA GLU A 120 12.43 -31.34 14.43
C GLU A 120 13.87 -31.69 14.87
N ALA A 121 14.61 -30.72 15.39
CA ALA A 121 15.97 -30.96 15.91
C ALA A 121 15.99 -31.92 17.12
N THR A 122 14.94 -31.90 17.94
CA THR A 122 14.81 -32.78 19.11
C THR A 122 14.45 -34.20 18.67
N GLU A 123 13.49 -34.35 17.75
CA GLU A 123 13.10 -35.64 17.18
C GLU A 123 14.28 -36.33 16.48
N GLU A 124 15.09 -35.59 15.72
CA GLU A 124 16.31 -36.12 15.10
C GLU A 124 17.31 -36.67 16.13
N GLN A 125 17.53 -35.94 17.23
CA GLN A 125 18.43 -36.38 18.30
C GLN A 125 17.92 -37.65 18.99
N GLU A 126 16.62 -37.72 19.28
CA GLU A 126 16.00 -38.90 19.87
C GLU A 126 16.07 -40.11 18.92
N GLU A 127 15.85 -39.91 17.62
CA GLU A 127 15.95 -41.00 16.64
C GLU A 127 17.38 -41.55 16.55
N GLU A 128 18.39 -40.69 16.51
CA GLU A 128 19.81 -41.08 16.53
C GLU A 128 20.17 -41.83 17.82
N ALA A 129 19.69 -41.38 18.98
CA ALA A 129 19.88 -42.07 20.25
C ALA A 129 19.28 -43.49 20.22
N ARG A 130 18.02 -43.63 19.76
CA ARG A 130 17.38 -44.95 19.61
C ARG A 130 18.13 -45.85 18.64
N LYS A 131 18.58 -45.33 17.49
CA LYS A 131 19.39 -46.10 16.51
C LYS A 131 20.69 -46.61 17.15
N SER A 132 21.36 -45.78 17.95
CA SER A 132 22.58 -46.15 18.68
C SER A 132 22.34 -47.27 19.70
N GLU A 133 21.26 -47.17 20.50
CA GLU A 133 20.88 -48.21 21.46
C GLU A 133 20.51 -49.53 20.78
N GLN A 134 19.73 -49.48 19.70
CA GLN A 134 19.40 -50.66 18.89
C GLN A 134 20.66 -51.32 18.32
N LYS A 135 21.62 -50.53 17.83
CA LYS A 135 22.90 -51.03 17.31
C LYS A 135 23.74 -51.71 18.39
N LYS A 136 23.81 -51.17 19.61
CA LYS A 136 24.46 -51.82 20.75
C LYS A 136 23.80 -53.17 21.06
N THR A 137 22.48 -53.17 21.19
CA THR A 137 21.70 -54.39 21.47
C THR A 137 21.93 -55.48 20.44
N LEU A 138 21.93 -55.13 19.14
CA LEU A 138 22.22 -56.07 18.06
C LEU A 138 23.66 -56.62 18.14
N THR A 139 24.62 -55.79 18.54
CA THR A 139 26.03 -56.19 18.71
C THR A 139 26.18 -57.18 19.87
N ASP A 140 25.49 -56.91 20.98
CA ASP A 140 25.50 -57.78 22.17
C ASP A 140 24.87 -59.15 21.85
N ILE A 141 23.70 -59.17 21.19
CA ILE A 141 23.06 -60.40 20.71
C ILE A 141 24.00 -61.18 19.77
N GLN A 142 24.70 -60.50 18.86
CA GLN A 142 25.66 -61.13 17.95
C GLN A 142 26.86 -61.74 18.70
N ALA A 143 27.34 -61.09 19.76
CA ALA A 143 28.41 -61.61 20.61
C ALA A 143 27.96 -62.85 21.40
N ASP A 144 26.76 -62.80 21.98
CA ASP A 144 26.17 -63.91 22.73
C ASP A 144 25.93 -65.14 21.84
N LEU A 145 25.42 -64.94 20.61
CA LEU A 145 25.26 -66.02 19.63
C LEU A 145 26.59 -66.69 19.27
N ARG A 146 27.67 -65.91 19.08
CA ARG A 146 29.02 -66.46 18.82
C ARG A 146 29.50 -67.30 20.01
N LYS A 147 29.27 -66.83 21.23
CA LYS A 147 29.65 -67.55 22.45
C LYS A 147 28.88 -68.86 22.57
N LEU A 148 27.57 -68.85 22.35
CA LEU A 148 26.73 -70.05 22.31
C LEU A 148 27.21 -71.05 21.27
N MET A 149 27.53 -70.60 20.04
CA MET A 149 28.09 -71.49 19.01
C MET A 149 29.41 -72.13 19.44
N GLN A 150 30.27 -71.37 20.12
CA GLN A 150 31.53 -71.89 20.64
C GLN A 150 31.32 -72.91 21.77
N ASP A 151 30.38 -72.64 22.67
CA ASP A 151 30.03 -73.54 23.77
C ASP A 151 29.38 -74.84 23.25
N ILE A 152 28.48 -74.76 22.26
CA ILE A 152 27.93 -75.93 21.56
C ILE A 152 29.04 -76.76 20.92
N SER A 153 30.02 -76.12 20.27
CA SER A 153 31.15 -76.80 19.64
C SER A 153 32.02 -77.55 20.67
N ARG A 154 32.21 -76.97 21.87
CA ARG A 154 32.93 -77.62 22.98
C ARG A 154 32.18 -78.84 23.50
N LEU A 155 30.87 -78.73 23.68
CA LEU A 155 30.03 -79.85 24.13
C LEU A 155 30.02 -81.01 23.12
N GLN A 156 30.09 -80.72 21.82
CA GLN A 156 30.22 -81.77 20.80
C GLN A 156 31.57 -82.50 20.84
N GLN A 157 32.65 -81.87 21.32
CA GLN A 157 33.95 -82.52 21.48
C GLN A 157 34.02 -83.43 22.73
N THR A 158 33.11 -83.22 23.71
CA THR A 158 33.02 -84.01 24.94
C THR A 158 31.85 -85.00 24.88
N THR A 159 31.86 -85.94 23.94
CA THR A 159 30.96 -87.12 24.00
C THR A 159 31.73 -88.29 24.65
N PRO A 160 31.14 -89.06 25.59
CA PRO A 160 31.87 -90.09 26.34
C PRO A 160 32.32 -91.25 25.45
N LYS A 161 33.59 -91.66 25.53
CA LYS A 161 34.02 -92.97 25.05
C LYS A 161 33.37 -94.03 25.93
N GLU A 162 32.50 -94.82 25.31
CA GLU A 162 31.81 -95.95 25.92
C GLU A 162 32.84 -96.99 26.43
N ASP A 163 32.72 -97.34 27.70
CA ASP A 163 33.48 -98.38 28.40
C ASP A 163 33.30 -99.73 27.68
N LEU A 164 34.41 -100.35 27.23
CA LEU A 164 34.42 -101.79 26.96
C LEU A 164 34.93 -102.54 28.21
N PRO A 165 34.23 -103.60 28.66
CA PRO A 165 34.57 -104.35 29.86
C PRO A 165 35.87 -105.17 29.71
N PRO A 166 36.52 -105.56 30.82
CA PRO A 166 37.89 -106.03 30.81
C PRO A 166 38.00 -107.44 30.22
N LYS A 167 38.99 -107.66 29.36
CA LYS A 167 39.40 -109.03 29.00
C LYS A 167 40.46 -109.51 29.99
N THR A 168 40.07 -110.51 30.78
CA THR A 168 40.94 -111.41 31.51
C THR A 168 41.73 -112.29 30.53
N GLY A 169 43.01 -112.55 30.84
CA GLY A 169 43.89 -113.45 30.08
C GLY A 169 45.35 -113.07 30.20
#